data_AF-A0A967RNS6-F1
#
_entry.id   AF-A0A967RNS6-F1
#
_cell.length_a   1.000
_cell.length_b   1.000
_cell.length_c   1.000
_cell.angle_alpha   90.00
_cell.angle_beta   90.00
_cell.angle_gamma   90.00
#
_symmetry.space_group_name_H-M   'P 1'
#
loop_
_entity.id
_entity.type
_entity.pdbx_description
1 polymer ?
#
loop_
_entity_poly.entity_id
_entity_poly.type
_entity_poly.pdbx_seq_one_letter_code
_entity_poly.pdbx_strand_id
1 'polypeptide(L)'
;MDSENLTENIENEFGKLDICGCSLLHHLFTRPPVQKETFLKTYFMPWFITAFLFYGIPLIIVLLMVPHNLRRDANLGLKVGFLNDWNVMFMYLVTLPLLVIFALSERSMVPRRIASIISGSATYRGEKVSEFVSTWNKRYKMVNVFGQLGGVLVAFAVAFANYKSVLTLEGYTGWGGDDGKVNAAGWVYLCWQIPLFYWIVSVYASQGLATIALLFSLTKNFKIRIWPFHYDNCCGLRAVGYIGIRNQYLLAVVGLNLLALLAVNIERGDARTIPLLVAGFVAYITLGPVIFIGPLLPFRKSMLSAKQAEQAKVATQLQNEYTRIMQELEERSMAKKDEEMIDRLQKLKELVNQIPVWPFDISTLRRFLTVYIFPLLTAVVSILISYLIKAIGAMYAT
;
A
#
# COMPACT_ATOMS: atom_id res chain seq x y z
N MET A 1 -8.62 -17.98 33.85
CA MET A 1 -8.18 -18.40 32.51
C MET A 1 -6.83 -17.76 32.31
N ASP A 2 -5.77 -18.55 32.17
CA ASP A 2 -4.40 -18.03 32.10
C ASP A 2 -4.20 -17.15 30.87
N SER A 3 -3.39 -16.10 30.99
CA SER A 3 -3.14 -15.14 29.91
C SER A 3 -2.59 -15.80 28.64
N GLU A 4 -1.85 -16.90 28.78
CA GLU A 4 -1.32 -17.68 27.65
C GLU A 4 -2.43 -18.36 26.85
N ASN A 5 -3.35 -19.07 27.53
CA ASN A 5 -4.51 -19.70 26.90
C ASN A 5 -5.40 -18.68 26.17
N LEU A 6 -5.47 -17.45 26.67
CA LEU A 6 -6.23 -16.39 26.01
C LEU A 6 -5.55 -15.90 24.73
N THR A 7 -4.25 -15.67 24.77
CA THR A 7 -3.47 -15.25 23.60
C THR A 7 -3.54 -16.30 22.49
N GLU A 8 -3.38 -17.58 22.83
CA GLU A 8 -3.47 -18.66 21.86
C GLU A 8 -4.87 -18.73 21.22
N ASN A 9 -5.93 -18.58 22.02
CA ASN A 9 -7.30 -18.56 21.49
C ASN A 9 -7.54 -17.37 20.54
N ILE A 10 -7.04 -16.17 20.87
CA ILE A 10 -7.15 -14.99 19.99
C ILE A 10 -6.40 -15.22 18.68
N GLU A 11 -5.18 -15.74 18.74
CA GLU A 11 -4.39 -16.06 17.56
C GLU A 11 -5.05 -17.12 16.69
N ASN A 12 -5.63 -18.15 17.31
CA ASN A 12 -6.39 -19.19 16.61
C ASN A 12 -7.67 -18.64 15.95
N GLU A 13 -8.44 -17.79 16.63
CA GLU A 13 -9.65 -17.20 16.06
C GLU A 13 -9.34 -16.22 14.93
N PHE A 14 -8.38 -15.30 15.11
CA PHE A 14 -7.97 -14.40 14.03
C PHE A 14 -7.27 -15.16 12.90
N GLY A 15 -6.62 -16.29 13.17
CA GLY A 15 -6.11 -17.19 12.15
C GLY A 15 -7.20 -17.72 11.19
N LYS A 16 -8.46 -17.74 11.62
CA LYS A 16 -9.63 -18.08 10.79
C LYS A 16 -10.15 -16.91 9.95
N LEU A 17 -9.61 -15.70 10.10
CA LEU A 17 -10.00 -14.55 9.27
C LEU A 17 -9.48 -14.75 7.84
N ASP A 18 -10.39 -15.02 6.92
CA ASP A 18 -10.12 -15.24 5.51
C ASP A 18 -10.40 -13.97 4.69
N ILE A 19 -9.36 -13.16 4.55
CA ILE A 19 -9.39 -11.89 3.79
C ILE A 19 -9.59 -12.15 2.29
N CYS A 20 -9.19 -13.32 1.80
CA CYS A 20 -9.26 -13.68 0.39
C CYS A 20 -10.46 -14.59 0.04
N GLY A 21 -11.39 -14.79 0.98
CA GLY A 21 -12.54 -15.68 0.79
C GLY A 21 -13.36 -15.33 -0.45
N CYS A 22 -13.74 -16.35 -1.24
CA CYS A 22 -14.44 -16.22 -2.53
C CYS A 22 -13.68 -15.47 -3.63
N SER A 23 -12.38 -15.19 -3.47
CA SER A 23 -11.55 -14.72 -4.58
C SER A 23 -11.27 -15.88 -5.55
N LEU A 24 -11.47 -15.68 -6.86
CA LEU A 24 -11.02 -16.64 -7.87
C LEU A 24 -9.52 -16.91 -7.74
N LEU A 25 -8.74 -15.87 -7.38
CA LEU A 25 -7.32 -16.05 -7.06
C LEU A 25 -7.15 -17.08 -5.93
N HIS A 26 -7.92 -16.97 -4.86
CA HIS A 26 -7.81 -17.93 -3.76
C HIS A 26 -8.08 -19.36 -4.21
N HIS A 27 -9.12 -19.58 -5.01
CA HIS A 27 -9.49 -20.92 -5.46
C HIS A 27 -8.46 -21.53 -6.43
N LEU A 28 -7.87 -20.69 -7.29
CA LEU A 28 -6.86 -21.11 -8.27
C LEU A 28 -5.47 -21.31 -7.64
N PHE A 29 -5.07 -20.42 -6.72
CA PHE A 29 -3.68 -20.32 -6.28
C PHE A 29 -3.40 -20.91 -4.90
N THR A 30 -4.43 -21.26 -4.11
CA THR A 30 -4.19 -21.76 -2.75
C THR A 30 -5.02 -23.00 -2.42
N ARG A 31 -4.33 -24.05 -1.98
CA ARG A 31 -4.95 -25.09 -1.16
C ARG A 31 -5.25 -24.52 0.23
N PRO A 32 -6.27 -25.04 0.95
CA PRO A 32 -6.42 -24.71 2.37
C PRO A 32 -5.08 -24.97 3.08
N PRO A 33 -4.64 -24.06 3.99
CA PRO A 33 -3.35 -24.18 4.64
C PRO A 33 -3.31 -25.48 5.44
N VAL A 34 -2.59 -26.48 4.94
CA VAL A 34 -2.24 -27.67 5.70
C VAL A 34 -1.09 -27.26 6.63
N GLN A 35 -1.29 -27.42 7.94
CA GLN A 35 -0.49 -26.85 9.04
C GLN A 35 1.04 -27.15 9.04
N LYS A 36 1.58 -27.91 8.09
CA LYS A 36 2.99 -28.37 8.11
C LYS A 36 3.78 -28.22 6.82
N GLU A 37 3.22 -27.64 5.77
CA GLU A 37 3.99 -27.47 4.52
C GLU A 37 4.81 -26.18 4.51
N THR A 38 6.01 -26.26 3.92
CA THR A 38 6.90 -25.11 3.72
C THR A 38 6.25 -24.06 2.82
N PHE A 39 6.41 -22.77 3.16
CA PHE A 39 5.91 -21.63 2.38
C PHE A 39 6.13 -21.76 0.86
N LEU A 40 7.29 -22.28 0.47
CA LEU A 40 7.66 -22.47 -0.93
C LEU A 40 6.70 -23.40 -1.68
N LYS A 41 6.31 -24.53 -1.09
CA LYS A 41 5.48 -25.54 -1.74
C LYS A 41 4.00 -25.15 -1.76
N THR A 42 3.50 -24.59 -0.66
CA THR A 42 2.07 -24.28 -0.52
C THR A 42 1.68 -23.00 -1.24
N TYR A 43 2.58 -22.02 -1.29
CA TYR A 43 2.27 -20.69 -1.83
C TYR A 43 3.11 -20.36 -3.06
N PHE A 44 4.43 -20.53 -3.02
CA PHE A 44 5.30 -20.03 -4.09
C PHE A 44 5.19 -20.84 -5.39
N MET A 45 5.21 -22.18 -5.34
CA MET A 45 5.21 -22.99 -6.57
C MET A 45 3.88 -22.93 -7.35
N PRO A 46 2.70 -23.11 -6.73
CA PRO A 46 1.43 -22.92 -7.42
C PRO A 46 1.30 -21.51 -7.98
N TRP A 47 1.78 -20.51 -7.22
CA TRP A 47 1.86 -19.12 -7.67
C TRP A 47 2.75 -18.97 -8.91
N PHE A 48 3.99 -19.43 -8.87
CA PHE A 48 4.96 -19.26 -9.95
C PHE A 48 4.47 -19.92 -11.23
N ILE A 49 3.94 -21.15 -11.12
CA ILE A 49 3.39 -21.89 -12.27
C ILE A 49 2.24 -21.10 -12.87
N THR A 50 1.31 -20.64 -12.06
CA THR A 50 0.12 -19.97 -12.57
C THR A 50 0.45 -18.55 -13.06
N ALA A 51 1.41 -17.86 -12.42
CA ALA A 51 1.99 -16.61 -12.90
C ALA A 51 2.75 -16.81 -14.23
N PHE A 52 3.38 -17.95 -14.43
CA PHE A 52 4.00 -18.27 -15.71
C PHE A 52 2.95 -18.59 -16.78
N LEU A 53 1.94 -19.40 -16.45
CA LEU A 53 0.89 -19.80 -17.39
C LEU A 53 0.01 -18.63 -17.84
N PHE A 54 -0.45 -17.79 -16.91
CA PHE A 54 -1.37 -16.71 -17.23
C PHE A 54 -0.68 -15.43 -17.70
N TYR A 55 0.65 -15.32 -17.55
CA TYR A 55 1.36 -14.07 -17.85
C TYR A 55 2.60 -14.31 -18.71
N GLY A 56 3.47 -15.25 -18.30
CA GLY A 56 4.64 -15.64 -19.08
C GLY A 56 4.27 -16.14 -20.49
N ILE A 57 3.29 -17.05 -20.59
CA ILE A 57 2.86 -17.59 -21.89
C ILE A 57 2.32 -16.50 -22.82
N PRO A 58 1.34 -15.64 -22.42
CA PRO A 58 0.89 -14.55 -23.28
C PRO A 58 2.00 -13.60 -23.71
N LEU A 59 2.96 -13.28 -22.83
CA LEU A 59 4.12 -12.45 -23.19
C LEU A 59 5.02 -13.13 -24.21
N ILE A 60 5.27 -14.44 -24.07
CA ILE A 60 6.03 -15.23 -25.03
C ILE A 60 5.30 -15.29 -26.37
N ILE A 61 3.98 -15.49 -26.36
CA ILE A 61 3.14 -15.48 -27.58
C ILE A 61 3.26 -14.13 -28.29
N VAL A 62 3.11 -13.02 -27.55
CA VAL A 62 3.30 -11.67 -28.12
C VAL A 62 4.70 -11.50 -28.67
N LEU A 63 5.74 -11.90 -27.92
CA LEU A 63 7.12 -11.80 -28.35
C LEU A 63 7.38 -12.56 -29.66
N LEU A 64 6.81 -13.76 -29.82
CA LEU A 64 6.94 -14.58 -31.02
C LEU A 64 6.14 -14.03 -32.21
N MET A 65 5.09 -13.24 -31.96
CA MET A 65 4.21 -12.67 -33.00
C MET A 65 4.64 -11.29 -33.50
N VAL A 66 5.42 -10.54 -32.71
CA VAL A 66 5.81 -9.16 -33.05
C VAL A 66 7.12 -9.15 -33.85
N PRO A 67 7.20 -8.45 -35.00
CA PRO A 67 8.45 -8.25 -35.70
C PRO A 67 9.45 -7.52 -34.80
N HIS A 68 10.61 -8.15 -34.51
CA HIS A 68 11.60 -7.59 -33.58
C HIS A 68 12.28 -6.30 -34.07
N ASN A 69 12.23 -6.03 -35.38
CA ASN A 69 12.91 -4.91 -36.03
C ASN A 69 11.94 -3.84 -36.55
N LEU A 70 11.01 -3.37 -35.72
CA LEU A 70 10.21 -2.18 -36.07
C LEU A 70 11.13 -0.96 -36.06
N ARG A 71 11.57 -0.54 -37.25
CA ARG A 71 12.35 0.69 -37.46
C ARG A 71 11.43 1.90 -37.30
N ARG A 72 11.99 2.98 -36.75
CA ARG A 72 11.37 4.31 -36.77
C ARG A 72 11.13 4.70 -38.22
N ASP A 73 9.87 4.70 -38.65
CA ASP A 73 9.50 5.23 -39.95
C ASP A 73 9.48 6.76 -39.86
N ALA A 74 10.19 7.43 -40.76
CA ALA A 74 10.27 8.88 -40.79
C ALA A 74 8.92 9.54 -41.11
N ASN A 75 8.01 8.81 -41.76
CA ASN A 75 6.76 9.35 -42.29
C ASN A 75 5.50 8.95 -41.51
N LEU A 76 5.53 7.84 -40.76
CA LEU A 76 4.34 7.25 -40.11
C LEU A 76 4.28 7.45 -38.58
N GLY A 77 5.33 8.01 -37.97
CA GLY A 77 5.41 8.15 -36.51
C GLY A 77 6.12 6.97 -35.83
N LEU A 78 6.28 7.07 -34.52
CA LEU A 78 7.15 6.17 -33.74
C LEU A 78 6.48 4.79 -33.53
N LYS A 79 6.81 3.80 -34.39
CA LYS A 79 6.47 2.38 -34.14
C LYS A 79 7.37 1.85 -33.01
N VAL A 80 6.84 1.79 -31.79
CA VAL A 80 7.56 1.22 -30.63
C VAL A 80 7.45 -0.31 -30.69
N GLY A 81 8.58 -0.98 -30.85
CA GLY A 81 8.67 -2.45 -30.75
C GLY A 81 8.32 -2.94 -29.34
N PHE A 82 7.80 -4.16 -29.21
CA PHE A 82 7.33 -4.72 -27.94
C PHE A 82 8.38 -4.67 -26.82
N LEU A 83 9.63 -5.06 -27.11
CA LEU A 83 10.73 -5.01 -26.15
C LEU A 83 11.15 -3.59 -25.76
N ASN A 84 10.81 -2.60 -26.59
CA ASN A 84 11.08 -1.19 -26.33
C ASN A 84 9.90 -0.50 -25.64
N ASP A 85 8.77 -1.17 -25.45
CA ASP A 85 7.65 -0.66 -24.66
C ASP A 85 7.92 -0.92 -23.18
N TRP A 86 8.82 -0.11 -22.61
CA TRP A 86 9.28 -0.24 -21.23
C TRP A 86 8.14 -0.20 -20.21
N ASN A 87 7.06 0.52 -20.50
CA ASN A 87 5.88 0.55 -19.63
C ASN A 87 5.21 -0.83 -19.56
N VAL A 88 4.93 -1.43 -20.72
CA VAL A 88 4.34 -2.77 -20.81
C VAL A 88 5.26 -3.80 -20.18
N MET A 89 6.56 -3.77 -20.50
CA MET A 89 7.56 -4.67 -19.91
C MET A 89 7.60 -4.54 -18.39
N PHE A 90 7.67 -3.33 -17.85
CA PHE A 90 7.72 -3.10 -16.40
C PHE A 90 6.41 -3.50 -15.71
N MET A 91 5.28 -3.24 -16.34
CA MET A 91 3.97 -3.63 -15.83
C MET A 91 3.88 -5.14 -15.64
N TYR A 92 4.27 -5.92 -16.64
CA TYR A 92 4.09 -7.37 -16.62
C TYR A 92 5.24 -8.16 -15.98
N LEU A 93 6.47 -7.68 -16.08
CA LEU A 93 7.64 -8.38 -15.51
C LEU A 93 7.87 -8.01 -14.04
N VAL A 94 7.43 -6.82 -13.60
CA VAL A 94 7.70 -6.31 -12.25
C VAL A 94 6.41 -6.04 -11.49
N THR A 95 5.56 -5.14 -11.99
CA THR A 95 4.41 -4.64 -11.22
C THR A 95 3.42 -5.74 -10.89
N LEU A 96 3.04 -6.54 -11.89
CA LEU A 96 2.01 -7.55 -11.77
C LEU A 96 2.43 -8.75 -10.91
N PRO A 97 3.63 -9.36 -11.09
CA PRO A 97 4.11 -10.40 -10.18
C PRO A 97 4.14 -9.92 -8.73
N LEU A 98 4.62 -8.69 -8.49
CA LEU A 98 4.59 -8.11 -7.15
C LEU A 98 3.16 -7.94 -6.65
N LEU A 99 2.25 -7.38 -7.44
CA LEU A 99 0.87 -7.19 -7.03
C LEU A 99 0.18 -8.50 -6.64
N VAL A 100 0.44 -9.58 -7.38
CA VAL A 100 -0.04 -10.93 -7.02
C VAL A 100 0.62 -11.44 -5.74
N ILE A 101 1.94 -11.31 -5.58
CA ILE A 101 2.66 -11.69 -4.36
C ILE A 101 2.05 -10.97 -3.15
N PHE A 102 1.85 -9.66 -3.24
CA PHE A 102 1.29 -8.84 -2.18
C PHE A 102 -0.16 -9.26 -1.87
N ALA A 103 -1.03 -9.40 -2.88
CA ALA A 103 -2.41 -9.85 -2.69
C ALA A 103 -2.50 -11.21 -1.98
N LEU A 104 -1.68 -12.19 -2.38
CA LEU A 104 -1.71 -13.53 -1.78
C LEU A 104 -1.14 -13.54 -0.36
N SER A 105 -0.09 -12.79 -0.10
CA SER A 105 0.57 -12.79 1.21
C SER A 105 -0.10 -11.86 2.22
N GLU A 106 -1.05 -11.00 1.81
CA GLU A 106 -1.95 -10.32 2.74
C GLU A 106 -2.82 -11.29 3.53
N ARG A 107 -3.20 -12.42 2.91
CA ARG A 107 -4.02 -13.48 3.54
C ARG A 107 -3.48 -13.94 4.88
N SER A 108 -2.17 -14.18 4.98
CA SER A 108 -1.54 -14.68 6.20
C SER A 108 -1.03 -13.56 7.08
N MET A 109 -0.62 -12.45 6.48
CA MET A 109 0.06 -11.38 7.20
C MET A 109 -0.92 -10.52 8.00
N VAL A 110 -2.00 -10.05 7.37
CA VAL A 110 -2.94 -9.12 8.03
C VAL A 110 -3.61 -9.77 9.26
N PRO A 111 -4.13 -11.01 9.21
CA PRO A 111 -4.74 -11.62 10.40
C PRO A 111 -3.74 -11.82 11.53
N ARG A 112 -2.51 -12.27 11.23
CA ARG A 112 -1.43 -12.42 12.23
C ARG A 112 -1.07 -11.09 12.88
N ARG A 113 -0.98 -10.01 12.10
CA ARG A 113 -0.68 -8.67 12.62
C ARG A 113 -1.82 -8.15 13.50
N ILE A 114 -3.07 -8.36 13.10
CA ILE A 114 -4.24 -8.01 13.91
C ILE A 114 -4.26 -8.82 15.21
N ALA A 115 -4.02 -10.12 15.13
CA ALA A 115 -3.91 -10.98 16.31
C ALA A 115 -2.85 -10.45 17.28
N SER A 116 -1.66 -10.09 16.79
CA SER A 116 -0.58 -9.54 17.62
C SER A 116 -0.94 -8.20 18.30
N ILE A 117 -1.75 -7.36 17.65
CA ILE A 117 -2.23 -6.11 18.24
C ILE A 117 -3.17 -6.41 19.40
N ILE A 118 -4.05 -7.39 19.23
CA ILE A 118 -5.08 -7.71 20.21
C ILE A 118 -4.46 -8.46 21.39
N SER A 119 -3.58 -9.43 21.14
CA SER A 119 -2.91 -10.18 22.22
C SER A 119 -1.98 -9.31 23.05
N GLY A 120 -1.24 -8.39 22.42
CA GLY A 120 -0.32 -7.49 23.14
C GLY A 120 -0.99 -6.29 23.82
N SER A 121 -2.15 -5.84 23.30
CA SER A 121 -2.68 -4.51 23.66
C SER A 121 -4.17 -4.48 24.00
N ALA A 122 -4.99 -5.51 23.83
CA ALA A 122 -6.43 -5.38 24.10
C ALA A 122 -6.83 -5.89 25.50
N THR A 123 -7.67 -5.13 26.22
CA THR A 123 -8.40 -5.68 27.38
C THR A 123 -9.67 -6.37 26.89
N TYR A 124 -9.80 -7.65 27.25
CA TYR A 124 -10.62 -8.60 26.49
C TYR A 124 -11.98 -8.97 27.12
N ARG A 125 -12.97 -9.27 26.28
CA ARG A 125 -14.16 -10.09 26.62
C ARG A 125 -14.35 -11.21 25.58
N GLY A 126 -14.14 -12.45 26.04
CA GLY A 126 -14.38 -13.77 25.42
C GLY A 126 -15.16 -13.84 24.12
N GLU A 127 -16.46 -13.63 24.26
CA GLU A 127 -17.45 -14.02 23.26
C GLU A 127 -17.47 -13.11 22.02
N LYS A 128 -16.80 -11.96 22.07
CA LYS A 128 -16.87 -10.97 20.98
C LYS A 128 -15.95 -11.25 19.80
N VAL A 129 -14.89 -12.07 19.91
CA VAL A 129 -13.94 -12.26 18.80
C VAL A 129 -14.45 -13.19 17.73
N SER A 130 -14.97 -14.36 18.08
CA SER A 130 -15.44 -15.32 17.09
C SER A 130 -16.60 -14.74 16.27
N GLU A 131 -17.51 -14.02 16.91
CA GLU A 131 -18.59 -13.27 16.25
C GLU A 131 -18.04 -12.17 15.33
N PHE A 132 -17.04 -11.41 15.79
CA PHE A 132 -16.38 -10.37 15.00
C PHE A 132 -15.68 -10.95 13.77
N VAL A 133 -14.88 -12.01 13.94
CA VAL A 133 -14.17 -12.71 12.86
C VAL A 133 -15.17 -13.29 11.86
N SER A 134 -16.22 -13.95 12.32
CA SER A 134 -17.29 -14.49 11.47
C SER A 134 -17.98 -13.39 10.64
N THR A 135 -18.30 -12.27 11.27
CA THR A 135 -18.89 -11.10 10.59
C THR A 135 -17.96 -10.56 9.52
N TRP A 136 -16.67 -10.42 9.81
CA TRP A 136 -15.70 -9.91 8.86
C TRP A 136 -15.37 -10.90 7.74
N ASN A 137 -15.38 -12.21 7.99
CA ASN A 137 -15.30 -13.23 6.95
C ASN A 137 -16.44 -13.07 5.93
N LYS A 138 -17.68 -12.83 6.38
CA LYS A 138 -18.81 -12.55 5.49
C LYS A 138 -18.60 -11.25 4.69
N ARG A 139 -18.10 -10.19 5.32
CA ARG A 139 -17.80 -8.91 4.65
C ARG A 139 -16.69 -9.03 3.62
N TYR A 140 -15.59 -9.72 3.92
CA TYR A 140 -14.52 -9.96 2.95
C TYR A 140 -14.99 -10.77 1.76
N LYS A 141 -15.83 -11.80 1.96
CA LYS A 141 -16.45 -12.52 0.85
C LYS A 141 -17.23 -11.58 -0.07
N MET A 142 -18.06 -10.70 0.49
CA MET A 142 -18.79 -9.71 -0.31
C MET A 142 -17.84 -8.74 -1.02
N VAL A 143 -16.86 -8.17 -0.32
CA VAL A 143 -15.87 -7.25 -0.91
C VAL A 143 -15.11 -7.92 -2.04
N ASN A 144 -14.67 -9.17 -1.88
CA ASN A 144 -13.96 -9.90 -2.92
C ASN A 144 -14.85 -10.16 -4.14
N VAL A 145 -16.13 -10.50 -3.96
CA VAL A 145 -17.06 -10.68 -5.07
C VAL A 145 -17.27 -9.35 -5.82
N PHE A 146 -17.60 -8.27 -5.09
CA PHE A 146 -17.80 -6.96 -5.71
C PHE A 146 -16.51 -6.39 -6.31
N GLY A 147 -15.36 -6.60 -5.68
CA GLY A 147 -14.05 -6.20 -6.17
C GLY A 147 -13.67 -6.93 -7.46
N GLN A 148 -14.00 -8.22 -7.58
CA GLN A 148 -13.81 -8.97 -8.82
C GLN A 148 -14.75 -8.48 -9.94
N LEU A 149 -16.04 -8.31 -9.64
CA LEU A 149 -17.02 -7.80 -10.62
C LEU A 149 -16.66 -6.39 -11.10
N GLY A 150 -16.34 -5.49 -10.17
CA GLY A 150 -15.85 -4.14 -10.48
C GLY A 150 -14.54 -4.19 -11.25
N GLY A 151 -13.63 -5.11 -10.90
CA GLY A 151 -12.39 -5.34 -11.63
C GLY A 151 -12.60 -5.76 -13.08
N VAL A 152 -13.55 -6.64 -13.36
CA VAL A 152 -13.92 -7.02 -14.73
C VAL A 152 -14.46 -5.82 -15.52
N LEU A 153 -15.28 -4.99 -14.90
CA LEU A 153 -15.82 -3.78 -15.54
C LEU A 153 -14.70 -2.77 -15.86
N VAL A 154 -13.80 -2.50 -14.91
CA VAL A 154 -12.65 -1.61 -15.10
C VAL A 154 -11.72 -2.18 -16.18
N ALA A 155 -11.40 -3.47 -16.11
CA ALA A 155 -10.62 -4.19 -17.11
C ALA A 155 -11.18 -4.02 -18.53
N PHE A 156 -12.49 -4.26 -18.71
CA PHE A 156 -13.14 -4.13 -20.00
C PHE A 156 -13.15 -2.68 -20.48
N ALA A 157 -13.42 -1.72 -19.60
CA ALA A 157 -13.40 -0.29 -19.95
C ALA A 157 -12.01 0.16 -20.43
N VAL A 158 -10.94 -0.25 -19.74
CA VAL A 158 -9.57 0.08 -20.13
C VAL A 158 -9.17 -0.64 -21.42
N ALA A 159 -9.52 -1.91 -21.57
CA ALA A 159 -9.27 -2.66 -22.80
C ALA A 159 -10.00 -2.00 -23.99
N PHE A 160 -11.26 -1.61 -23.83
CA PHE A 160 -12.03 -0.92 -24.85
C PHE A 160 -11.46 0.46 -25.19
N ALA A 161 -10.99 1.22 -24.20
CA ALA A 161 -10.31 2.49 -24.44
C ALA A 161 -9.01 2.31 -25.24
N ASN A 162 -8.21 1.29 -24.91
CA ASN A 162 -7.00 0.94 -25.66
C ASN A 162 -7.34 0.50 -27.09
N TYR A 163 -8.38 -0.33 -27.26
CA TYR A 163 -8.89 -0.74 -28.57
C TYR A 163 -9.27 0.47 -29.43
N LYS A 164 -10.07 1.39 -28.88
CA LYS A 164 -10.44 2.64 -29.56
C LYS A 164 -9.23 3.50 -29.89
N SER A 165 -8.24 3.57 -29.01
CA SER A 165 -6.98 4.26 -29.29
C SER A 165 -6.27 3.68 -30.51
N VAL A 166 -6.19 2.35 -30.63
CA VAL A 166 -5.58 1.71 -31.81
C VAL A 166 -6.35 2.03 -33.10
N LEU A 167 -7.69 2.00 -33.07
CA LEU A 167 -8.52 2.28 -34.26
C LEU A 167 -8.46 3.75 -34.72
N THR A 168 -8.26 4.68 -33.79
CA THR A 168 -8.27 6.13 -34.07
C THR A 168 -6.90 6.69 -34.48
N LEU A 169 -5.85 5.88 -34.32
CA LEU A 169 -4.46 6.23 -34.58
C LEU A 169 -4.00 5.59 -35.89
N GLU A 170 -4.59 5.97 -37.02
CA GLU A 170 -4.08 5.59 -38.34
C GLU A 170 -2.61 6.08 -38.45
N GLY A 171 -1.65 5.14 -38.51
CA GLY A 171 -0.20 5.39 -38.59
C GLY A 171 0.60 5.30 -37.28
N TYR A 172 0.00 5.60 -36.11
CA TYR A 172 0.70 5.63 -34.80
C TYR A 172 0.61 4.32 -34.01
N THR A 173 0.43 3.19 -34.69
CA THR A 173 0.25 1.90 -34.02
C THR A 173 1.61 1.27 -33.70
N GLY A 174 1.87 1.04 -32.41
CA GLY A 174 3.01 0.26 -31.94
C GLY A 174 2.85 -1.23 -32.22
N TRP A 175 3.59 -2.08 -31.51
CA TRP A 175 3.56 -3.55 -31.66
C TRP A 175 2.15 -4.21 -31.58
N GLY A 176 1.15 -3.54 -31.00
CA GLY A 176 -0.22 -4.06 -30.86
C GLY A 176 -1.19 -3.73 -32.01
N GLY A 177 -0.77 -3.01 -33.05
CA GLY A 177 -1.63 -2.70 -34.19
C GLY A 177 -0.85 -2.29 -35.44
N ASP A 178 -1.51 -2.34 -36.59
CA ASP A 178 -0.98 -1.83 -37.85
C ASP A 178 -2.11 -1.16 -38.64
N ASP A 179 -1.87 0.06 -39.12
CA ASP A 179 -2.79 0.83 -39.97
C ASP A 179 -4.24 0.86 -39.47
N GLY A 180 -4.42 1.21 -38.19
CA GLY A 180 -5.75 1.32 -37.58
C GLY A 180 -6.44 -0.02 -37.32
N LYS A 181 -5.71 -1.15 -37.43
CA LYS A 181 -6.22 -2.50 -37.11
C LYS A 181 -5.41 -3.12 -35.97
N VAL A 182 -6.09 -3.88 -35.12
CA VAL A 182 -5.46 -4.66 -34.05
C VAL A 182 -4.89 -5.94 -34.64
N ASN A 183 -3.59 -6.16 -34.47
CA ASN A 183 -2.93 -7.39 -34.91
C ASN A 183 -3.09 -8.52 -33.85
N ALA A 184 -2.58 -9.72 -34.12
CA ALA A 184 -2.72 -10.86 -33.20
C ALA A 184 -2.13 -10.56 -31.80
N ALA A 185 -0.96 -9.92 -31.74
CA ALA A 185 -0.32 -9.52 -30.49
C ALA A 185 -1.17 -8.50 -29.70
N GLY A 186 -1.76 -7.53 -30.40
CA GLY A 186 -2.70 -6.58 -29.83
C GLY A 186 -3.93 -7.24 -29.24
N TRP A 187 -4.48 -8.27 -29.89
CA TRP A 187 -5.61 -9.02 -29.32
C TRP A 187 -5.23 -9.77 -28.05
N VAL A 188 -4.05 -10.40 -28.01
CA VAL A 188 -3.54 -11.03 -26.77
C VAL A 188 -3.41 -9.99 -25.66
N TYR A 189 -2.86 -8.81 -25.97
CA TYR A 189 -2.72 -7.71 -25.01
C TYR A 189 -4.09 -7.21 -24.49
N LEU A 190 -5.02 -6.93 -25.39
CA LEU A 190 -6.34 -6.36 -25.08
C LEU A 190 -7.27 -7.35 -24.36
N CYS A 191 -7.29 -8.62 -24.78
CA CYS A 191 -8.22 -9.62 -24.25
C CYS A 191 -7.68 -10.36 -23.03
N TRP A 192 -6.36 -10.42 -22.85
CA TRP A 192 -5.75 -11.20 -21.78
C TRP A 192 -5.00 -10.32 -20.79
N GLN A 193 -4.01 -9.57 -21.27
CA GLN A 193 -3.04 -8.95 -20.38
C GLN A 193 -3.61 -7.71 -19.66
N ILE A 194 -4.33 -6.82 -20.36
CA ILE A 194 -5.00 -5.67 -19.73
C ILE A 194 -6.06 -6.16 -18.72
N PRO A 195 -7.01 -7.04 -19.09
CA PRO A 195 -8.07 -7.41 -18.18
C PRO A 195 -7.55 -8.06 -16.90
N LEU A 196 -6.55 -8.93 -17.03
CA LEU A 196 -5.93 -9.59 -15.89
C LEU A 196 -5.24 -8.58 -14.97
N PHE A 197 -4.44 -7.64 -15.51
CA PHE A 197 -3.77 -6.62 -14.69
C PHE A 197 -4.77 -5.80 -13.88
N TYR A 198 -5.75 -5.19 -14.54
CA TYR A 198 -6.72 -4.31 -13.89
C TYR A 198 -7.66 -5.06 -12.96
N TRP A 199 -8.03 -6.30 -13.27
CA TRP A 199 -8.81 -7.14 -12.38
C TRP A 199 -8.11 -7.36 -11.04
N ILE A 200 -6.80 -7.71 -11.05
CA ILE A 200 -6.06 -7.95 -9.81
C ILE A 200 -5.82 -6.63 -9.06
N VAL A 201 -5.51 -5.53 -9.76
CA VAL A 201 -5.41 -4.19 -9.14
C VAL A 201 -6.70 -3.84 -8.40
N SER A 202 -7.87 -4.06 -9.01
CA SER A 202 -9.17 -3.78 -8.38
C SER A 202 -9.44 -4.69 -7.18
N VAL A 203 -9.14 -5.99 -7.27
CA VAL A 203 -9.25 -6.92 -6.13
C VAL A 203 -8.36 -6.43 -4.99
N TYR A 204 -7.09 -6.13 -5.26
CA TYR A 204 -6.15 -5.65 -4.26
C TYR A 204 -6.60 -4.33 -3.62
N ALA A 205 -7.03 -3.35 -4.41
CA ALA A 205 -7.53 -2.07 -3.92
C ALA A 205 -8.75 -2.26 -3.01
N SER A 206 -9.69 -3.12 -3.40
CA SER A 206 -10.88 -3.44 -2.59
C SER A 206 -10.52 -4.10 -1.26
N GLN A 207 -9.53 -5.00 -1.24
CA GLN A 207 -9.01 -5.65 -0.03
C GLN A 207 -8.31 -4.65 0.90
N GLY A 208 -7.54 -3.72 0.33
CA GLY A 208 -6.93 -2.61 1.08
C GLY A 208 -7.99 -1.74 1.78
N LEU A 209 -9.05 -1.35 1.06
CA LEU A 209 -10.16 -0.58 1.65
C LEU A 209 -10.91 -1.37 2.73
N ALA A 210 -11.14 -2.66 2.52
CA ALA A 210 -11.75 -3.52 3.53
C ALA A 210 -10.86 -3.70 4.77
N THR A 211 -9.54 -3.75 4.60
CA THR A 211 -8.58 -3.80 5.72
C THR A 211 -8.63 -2.51 6.53
N ILE A 212 -8.71 -1.35 5.88
CA ILE A 212 -8.93 -0.07 6.57
C ILE A 212 -10.24 -0.13 7.38
N ALA A 213 -11.34 -0.52 6.74
CA ALA A 213 -12.65 -0.63 7.41
C ALA A 213 -12.64 -1.65 8.57
N LEU A 214 -11.90 -2.74 8.44
CA LEU A 214 -11.68 -3.73 9.49
C LEU A 214 -11.00 -3.10 10.70
N LEU A 215 -9.92 -2.34 10.49
CA LEU A 215 -9.20 -1.66 11.57
C LEU A 215 -10.05 -0.61 12.28
N PHE A 216 -10.88 0.15 11.55
CA PHE A 216 -11.87 1.05 12.15
C PHE A 216 -12.90 0.31 13.02
N SER A 217 -13.39 -0.83 12.54
CA SER A 217 -14.31 -1.66 13.29
C SER A 217 -13.63 -2.31 14.50
N LEU A 218 -12.35 -2.66 14.38
CA LEU A 218 -11.56 -3.19 15.48
C LEU A 218 -11.48 -2.19 16.63
N THR A 219 -11.08 -0.95 16.37
CA THR A 219 -10.99 0.08 17.42
C THR A 219 -12.35 0.47 18.01
N LYS A 220 -13.45 0.24 17.29
CA LYS A 220 -14.81 0.48 17.79
C LYS A 220 -15.29 -0.63 18.72
N ASN A 221 -14.96 -1.89 18.40
CA ASN A 221 -15.46 -3.06 19.13
C ASN A 221 -14.53 -3.51 20.28
N PHE A 222 -13.25 -3.16 20.22
CA PHE A 222 -12.24 -3.56 21.20
C PHE A 222 -11.59 -2.36 21.88
N LYS A 223 -11.45 -2.43 23.21
CA LYS A 223 -10.69 -1.44 23.99
C LYS A 223 -9.20 -1.76 23.88
N ILE A 224 -8.54 -1.07 22.96
CA ILE A 224 -7.10 -1.20 22.75
C ILE A 224 -6.38 -0.35 23.80
N ARG A 225 -5.69 -1.02 24.72
CA ARG A 225 -4.79 -0.43 25.70
C ARG A 225 -3.51 0.00 25.01
N ILE A 226 -3.28 1.30 25.01
CA ILE A 226 -2.04 1.89 24.51
C ILE A 226 -1.00 1.84 25.63
N TRP A 227 0.24 1.46 25.29
CA TRP A 227 1.36 1.41 26.23
C TRP A 227 2.32 2.55 25.94
N PRO A 228 2.21 3.72 26.61
CA PRO A 228 2.89 4.94 26.16
C PRO A 228 4.42 4.84 26.14
N PHE A 229 4.99 4.03 27.04
CA PHE A 229 6.43 3.79 27.16
C PHE A 229 6.87 2.43 26.59
N HIS A 230 6.13 1.90 25.61
CA HIS A 230 6.52 0.67 24.95
C HIS A 230 7.82 0.85 24.16
N TYR A 231 8.71 -0.14 24.19
CA TYR A 231 10.03 -0.11 23.55
C TYR A 231 10.00 0.08 22.02
N ASP A 232 8.82 -0.03 21.40
CA ASP A 232 8.65 0.05 19.96
C ASP A 232 8.50 1.48 19.41
N ASN A 233 8.45 2.49 20.29
CA ASN A 233 8.14 3.90 19.94
C ASN A 233 6.85 4.04 19.11
N CYS A 234 5.92 3.08 19.22
CA CYS A 234 4.61 3.05 18.55
C CYS A 234 3.51 2.66 19.54
N CYS A 235 3.81 2.71 20.84
CA CYS A 235 2.94 2.31 21.95
C CYS A 235 2.35 0.90 21.85
N GLY A 236 3.10 -0.05 21.26
CA GLY A 236 2.66 -1.43 21.02
C GLY A 236 1.89 -1.64 19.71
N LEU A 237 1.74 -0.59 18.88
CA LEU A 237 0.96 -0.62 17.63
C LEU A 237 1.83 -0.68 16.37
N ARG A 238 3.12 -1.00 16.47
CA ARG A 238 4.03 -1.11 15.31
C ARG A 238 3.47 -2.03 14.21
N ALA A 239 2.74 -3.08 14.58
CA ALA A 239 2.10 -4.00 13.63
C ALA A 239 1.12 -3.29 12.67
N VAL A 240 0.42 -2.23 13.11
CA VAL A 240 -0.47 -1.43 12.25
C VAL A 240 0.36 -0.61 11.25
N GLY A 241 1.43 0.03 11.72
CA GLY A 241 2.36 0.78 10.86
C GLY A 241 2.94 -0.09 9.73
N TYR A 242 3.27 -1.35 10.03
CA TYR A 242 3.74 -2.30 9.01
C TYR A 242 2.72 -2.60 7.91
N ILE A 243 1.41 -2.62 8.22
CA ILE A 243 0.36 -2.80 7.20
C ILE A 243 0.37 -1.60 6.24
N GLY A 244 0.47 -0.37 6.76
CA GLY A 244 0.55 0.84 5.94
C GLY A 244 1.79 0.91 5.06
N ILE A 245 2.98 0.64 5.61
CA ILE A 245 4.26 0.62 4.85
C ILE A 245 4.22 -0.40 3.73
N ARG A 246 3.63 -1.58 4.00
CA ARG A 246 3.58 -2.64 3.02
C ARG A 246 2.84 -2.19 1.76
N ASN A 247 1.64 -1.65 1.93
CA ASN A 247 0.83 -1.19 0.81
C ASN A 247 1.53 -0.05 0.06
N GLN A 248 2.38 0.71 0.76
CA GLN A 248 3.22 1.73 0.15
C GLN A 248 4.25 1.20 -0.83
N TYR A 249 4.89 0.05 -0.55
CA TYR A 249 5.85 -0.53 -1.49
C TYR A 249 5.18 -0.91 -2.82
N LEU A 250 3.97 -1.48 -2.75
CA LEU A 250 3.23 -1.78 -3.97
C LEU A 250 2.88 -0.50 -4.72
N LEU A 251 2.40 0.52 -4.02
CA LEU A 251 2.10 1.79 -4.65
C LEU A 251 3.33 2.40 -5.29
N ALA A 252 4.51 2.33 -4.66
CA ALA A 252 5.76 2.81 -5.24
C ALA A 252 6.07 2.14 -6.59
N VAL A 253 5.86 0.82 -6.68
CA VAL A 253 6.03 0.08 -7.94
C VAL A 253 5.04 0.56 -9.00
N VAL A 254 3.77 0.80 -8.63
CA VAL A 254 2.79 1.41 -9.53
C VAL A 254 3.23 2.81 -9.97
N GLY A 255 3.79 3.61 -9.06
CA GLY A 255 4.36 4.93 -9.35
C GLY A 255 5.50 4.86 -10.36
N LEU A 256 6.44 3.92 -10.20
CA LEU A 256 7.51 3.67 -11.17
C LEU A 256 6.95 3.27 -12.54
N ASN A 257 5.88 2.48 -12.57
CA ASN A 257 5.20 2.12 -13.81
C ASN A 257 4.57 3.35 -14.50
N LEU A 258 3.94 4.25 -13.74
CA LEU A 258 3.42 5.52 -14.25
C LEU A 258 4.54 6.45 -14.76
N LEU A 259 5.71 6.45 -14.12
CA LEU A 259 6.87 7.19 -14.60
C LEU A 259 7.41 6.61 -15.92
N ALA A 260 7.46 5.28 -16.05
CA ALA A 260 7.81 4.63 -17.30
C ALA A 260 6.79 4.97 -18.41
N LEU A 261 5.49 4.99 -18.07
CA LEU A 261 4.44 5.42 -18.99
C LEU A 261 4.66 6.87 -19.45
N LEU A 262 4.98 7.77 -18.51
CA LEU A 262 5.25 9.17 -18.80
C LEU A 262 6.46 9.33 -19.73
N ALA A 263 7.55 8.63 -19.46
CA ALA A 263 8.75 8.65 -20.28
C ALA A 263 8.46 8.20 -21.73
N VAL A 264 7.75 7.08 -21.90
CA VAL A 264 7.34 6.56 -23.21
C VAL A 264 6.44 7.57 -23.94
N ASN A 265 5.51 8.24 -23.23
CA ASN A 265 4.64 9.23 -23.84
C ASN A 265 5.37 10.52 -24.25
N ILE A 266 6.34 10.98 -23.47
CA ILE A 266 7.20 12.13 -23.84
C ILE A 266 7.98 11.81 -25.12
N GLU A 267 8.50 10.58 -25.24
CA GLU A 267 9.21 10.13 -26.44
C GLU A 267 8.28 10.03 -27.66
N ARG A 268 7.05 9.53 -27.46
CA ARG A 268 6.02 9.43 -28.53
C ARG A 268 5.49 10.80 -28.97
N GLY A 269 5.53 11.82 -28.11
CA GLY A 269 5.00 13.15 -28.39
C GLY A 269 3.48 13.19 -28.57
N ASP A 270 2.74 12.18 -28.07
CA ASP A 270 1.29 12.11 -28.25
C ASP A 270 0.56 12.91 -27.16
N ALA A 271 0.00 14.06 -27.54
CA ALA A 271 -0.74 14.92 -26.62
C ALA A 271 -2.07 14.29 -26.13
N ARG A 272 -2.60 13.29 -26.85
CA ARG A 272 -3.91 12.68 -26.53
C ARG A 272 -3.87 11.79 -25.29
N THR A 273 -2.69 11.28 -24.91
CA THR A 273 -2.53 10.46 -23.70
C THR A 273 -2.30 11.30 -22.45
N ILE A 274 -2.07 12.61 -22.59
CA ILE A 274 -1.82 13.53 -21.47
C ILE A 274 -2.97 13.51 -20.45
N PRO A 275 -4.26 13.60 -20.83
CA PRO A 275 -5.36 13.55 -19.86
C PRO A 275 -5.36 12.25 -19.04
N LEU A 276 -5.08 11.11 -19.67
CA LEU A 276 -5.00 9.81 -18.99
C LEU A 276 -3.80 9.76 -18.02
N LEU A 277 -2.64 10.26 -18.44
CA LEU A 277 -1.46 10.40 -17.58
C LEU A 277 -1.75 11.27 -16.37
N VAL A 278 -2.33 12.45 -16.58
CA VAL A 278 -2.71 13.39 -15.51
C VAL A 278 -3.68 12.72 -14.56
N ALA A 279 -4.72 12.04 -15.06
CA ALA A 279 -5.65 11.27 -14.23
C ALA A 279 -4.94 10.18 -13.42
N GLY A 280 -4.01 9.45 -14.03
CA GLY A 280 -3.18 8.44 -13.37
C GLY A 280 -2.31 9.00 -12.25
N PHE A 281 -1.63 10.14 -12.49
CA PHE A 281 -0.82 10.83 -11.47
C PHE A 281 -1.69 11.41 -10.35
N VAL A 282 -2.85 12.00 -10.67
CA VAL A 282 -3.80 12.50 -9.66
C VAL A 282 -4.30 11.34 -8.80
N ALA A 283 -4.69 10.22 -9.41
CA ALA A 283 -5.08 9.01 -8.70
C ALA A 283 -3.95 8.48 -7.82
N TYR A 284 -2.71 8.42 -8.34
CA TYR A 284 -1.53 8.02 -7.58
C TYR A 284 -1.32 8.92 -6.35
N ILE A 285 -1.21 10.24 -6.57
CA ILE A 285 -0.93 11.26 -5.55
C ILE A 285 -1.99 11.23 -4.44
N THR A 286 -3.26 11.02 -4.79
CA THR A 286 -4.38 10.96 -3.84
C THR A 286 -4.46 9.61 -3.11
N LEU A 287 -4.27 8.49 -3.80
CA LEU A 287 -4.36 7.17 -3.20
C LEU A 287 -3.23 6.89 -2.21
N GLY A 288 -2.03 7.41 -2.41
CA GLY A 288 -0.90 7.14 -1.50
C GLY A 288 -1.14 7.55 -0.05
N PRO A 289 -1.48 8.82 0.23
CA PRO A 289 -1.86 9.24 1.57
C PRO A 289 -3.04 8.44 2.12
N VAL A 290 -4.05 8.11 1.31
CA VAL A 290 -5.23 7.35 1.77
C VAL A 290 -4.85 5.92 2.19
N ILE A 291 -4.05 5.23 1.38
CA ILE A 291 -3.62 3.85 1.63
C ILE A 291 -2.67 3.78 2.82
N PHE A 292 -1.78 4.77 2.98
CA PHE A 292 -0.83 4.82 4.09
C PHE A 292 -1.47 5.28 5.40
N ILE A 293 -2.23 6.38 5.39
CA ILE A 293 -2.81 7.02 6.58
C ILE A 293 -4.09 6.29 7.03
N GLY A 294 -4.87 5.76 6.08
CA GLY A 294 -6.15 5.10 6.33
C GLY A 294 -6.11 4.06 7.46
N PRO A 295 -5.19 3.07 7.42
CA PRO A 295 -5.05 2.06 8.48
C PRO A 295 -4.69 2.63 9.87
N LEU A 296 -4.09 3.83 9.90
CA LEU A 296 -3.50 4.44 11.10
C LEU A 296 -4.49 5.36 11.83
N LEU A 297 -5.40 6.00 11.09
CA LEU A 297 -6.43 6.91 11.61
C LEU A 297 -7.23 6.37 12.80
N PRO A 298 -7.74 5.12 12.80
CA PRO A 298 -8.57 4.66 13.90
C PRO A 298 -7.83 4.59 15.25
N PHE A 299 -6.50 4.41 15.22
CA PHE A 299 -5.67 4.31 16.41
C PHE A 299 -5.19 5.67 16.94
N ARG A 300 -5.12 6.69 16.08
CA ARG A 300 -4.66 8.03 16.45
C ARG A 300 -5.44 8.60 17.64
N LYS A 301 -6.77 8.43 17.65
CA LYS A 301 -7.61 8.94 18.75
C LYS A 301 -7.23 8.29 20.08
N SER A 302 -7.08 6.96 20.10
CA SER A 302 -6.69 6.21 21.30
C SER A 302 -5.29 6.58 21.78
N MET A 303 -4.32 6.74 20.87
CA MET A 303 -2.97 7.16 21.20
C MET A 303 -2.92 8.60 21.75
N LEU A 304 -3.65 9.53 21.13
CA LEU A 304 -3.74 10.90 21.59
C LEU A 304 -4.35 10.99 23.00
N SER A 305 -5.45 10.27 23.25
CA SER A 305 -6.07 10.21 24.57
C SER A 305 -5.14 9.59 25.62
N ALA A 306 -4.37 8.55 25.25
CA ALA A 306 -3.38 7.96 26.14
C ALA A 306 -2.26 8.95 26.50
N LYS A 307 -1.75 9.70 25.50
CA LYS A 307 -0.77 10.76 25.72
C LYS A 307 -1.30 11.85 26.65
N GLN A 308 -2.51 12.34 26.40
CA GLN A 308 -3.15 13.37 27.22
C GLN A 308 -3.36 12.89 28.67
N ALA A 309 -3.73 11.63 28.86
CA ALA A 309 -3.89 11.05 30.20
C ALA A 309 -2.56 10.99 30.96
N GLU A 310 -1.46 10.59 30.32
CA GLU A 310 -0.14 10.61 30.97
C GLU A 310 0.37 12.04 31.22
N GLN A 311 0.15 12.97 30.28
CA GLN A 311 0.46 14.39 30.47
C GLN A 311 -0.29 14.98 31.66
N ALA A 312 -1.57 14.67 31.82
CA ALA A 312 -2.38 15.12 32.95
C ALA A 312 -1.84 14.58 34.28
N LYS A 313 -1.45 13.30 34.35
CA LYS A 313 -0.85 12.72 35.57
C LYS A 313 0.43 13.44 35.97
N VAL A 314 1.34 13.65 35.02
CA VAL A 314 2.61 14.36 35.30
C VAL A 314 2.37 15.82 35.65
N ALA A 315 1.44 16.49 34.99
CA ALA A 315 1.09 17.87 35.30
C ALA A 315 0.53 18.00 36.73
N THR A 316 -0.37 17.11 37.14
CA THR A 316 -0.91 17.09 38.51
C THR A 316 0.19 16.82 39.54
N GLN A 317 1.08 15.85 39.29
CA GLN A 317 2.20 15.57 40.19
C GLN A 317 3.17 16.75 40.29
N LEU A 318 3.50 17.40 39.17
CA LEU A 318 4.36 18.57 39.14
C LEU A 318 3.73 19.75 39.90
N GLN A 319 2.42 19.98 39.72
CA GLN A 319 1.70 21.02 40.44
C GLN A 319 1.67 20.76 41.95
N ASN A 320 1.44 19.51 42.36
CA ASN A 320 1.42 19.13 43.76
C ASN A 320 2.80 19.32 44.40
N GLU A 321 3.87 18.87 43.76
CA GLU A 321 5.24 19.04 44.27
C GLU A 321 5.67 20.52 44.28
N TYR A 322 5.32 21.28 43.24
CA TYR A 322 5.58 22.72 43.21
C TYR A 322 4.88 23.46 44.35
N THR A 323 3.60 23.15 44.59
CA THR A 323 2.82 23.76 45.67
C THR A 323 3.39 23.39 47.05
N ARG A 324 3.80 22.13 47.24
CA ARG A 324 4.49 21.65 48.46
C ARG A 324 5.78 22.43 48.70
N ILE A 325 6.63 22.54 47.68
CA ILE A 325 7.94 23.22 47.78
C ILE A 325 7.75 24.71 48.09
N MET A 326 6.76 25.36 47.47
CA MET A 326 6.46 26.77 47.75
C MET A 326 6.02 27.01 49.20
N GLN A 327 5.21 26.12 49.76
CA GLN A 327 4.80 26.19 51.17
C GLN A 327 5.98 25.98 52.12
N GLU A 328 6.86 25.01 51.82
CA GLU A 328 8.06 24.75 52.62
C GLU A 328 9.11 25.89 52.52
N LEU A 329 9.18 26.60 51.38
CA LEU A 329 10.09 27.72 51.14
C LEU A 329 9.78 28.95 52.00
N GLU A 330 8.51 29.18 52.28
CA GLU A 330 8.08 30.24 53.21
C GLU A 330 8.55 29.96 54.64
N GLU A 331 8.79 28.68 54.97
CA GLU A 331 9.17 28.22 56.31
C GLU A 331 10.67 27.88 56.46
N ARG A 332 11.38 27.49 55.38
CA ARG A 332 12.79 27.05 55.38
C ARG A 332 13.52 27.24 54.04
N SER A 333 14.86 27.26 54.07
CA SER A 333 15.69 27.24 52.86
C SER A 333 15.55 25.92 52.08
N MET A 334 15.38 25.99 50.76
CA MET A 334 15.24 24.81 49.87
C MET A 334 16.28 23.72 50.15
N ALA A 335 15.81 22.47 50.27
CA ALA A 335 16.69 21.32 50.32
C ALA A 335 17.07 20.87 48.91
N LYS A 336 18.33 20.46 48.71
CA LYS A 336 18.84 19.88 47.45
C LYS A 336 17.96 18.73 46.90
N LYS A 337 17.29 17.99 47.79
CA LYS A 337 16.38 16.89 47.43
C LYS A 337 15.17 17.37 46.62
N ASP A 338 14.66 18.57 46.88
CA ASP A 338 13.51 19.14 46.16
C ASP A 338 13.90 19.57 44.74
N GLU A 339 15.10 20.12 44.58
CA GLU A 339 15.68 20.43 43.27
C GLU A 339 15.83 19.15 42.41
N GLU A 340 16.37 18.07 43.00
CA GLU A 340 16.48 16.78 42.32
C GLU A 340 15.11 16.19 41.93
N MET A 341 14.07 16.37 42.76
CA MET A 341 12.72 15.91 42.44
C MET A 341 12.12 16.70 41.28
N ILE A 342 12.25 18.04 41.29
CA ILE A 342 11.78 18.90 40.19
C ILE A 342 12.48 18.50 38.88
N ASP A 343 13.80 18.30 38.90
CA ASP A 343 14.57 17.87 37.72
C ASP A 343 14.07 16.52 37.19
N ARG A 344 13.80 15.54 38.06
CA ARG A 344 13.21 14.25 37.66
C ARG A 344 11.82 14.40 37.02
N LEU A 345 10.97 15.27 37.57
CA LEU A 345 9.64 15.52 37.01
C LEU A 345 9.71 16.28 35.68
N GLN A 346 10.66 17.20 35.51
CA GLN A 346 10.92 17.86 34.23
C GLN A 346 11.39 16.87 33.17
N LYS A 347 12.30 15.96 33.53
CA LYS A 347 12.72 14.85 32.67
C LYS A 347 11.55 13.94 32.31
N LEU A 348 10.69 13.60 33.28
CA LEU A 348 9.49 12.79 33.04
C LEU A 348 8.50 13.51 32.10
N LYS A 349 8.29 14.82 32.29
CA LYS A 349 7.47 15.64 31.40
C LYS A 349 7.99 15.61 29.97
N GLU A 350 9.30 15.70 29.79
CA GLU A 350 9.92 15.61 28.46
C GLU A 350 9.74 14.23 27.83
N LEU A 351 9.93 13.15 28.60
CA LEU A 351 9.66 11.79 28.14
C LEU A 351 8.19 11.61 27.72
N VAL A 352 7.24 12.15 28.48
CA VAL A 352 5.81 12.09 28.15
C VAL A 352 5.49 12.92 26.89
N ASN A 353 6.15 14.06 26.70
CA ASN A 353 5.99 14.86 25.48
C ASN A 353 6.46 14.14 24.23
N GLN A 354 7.42 13.23 24.36
CA GLN A 354 7.94 12.40 23.27
C GLN A 354 7.04 11.19 22.93
N ILE A 355 5.99 10.91 23.71
CA ILE A 355 5.02 9.85 23.37
C ILE A 355 4.43 10.12 21.98
N PRO A 356 4.51 9.15 21.04
CA PRO A 356 4.00 9.30 19.69
C PRO A 356 2.47 9.35 19.70
N VAL A 357 1.90 10.17 18.81
CA VAL A 357 0.44 10.26 18.60
C VAL A 357 -0.04 9.44 17.40
N TRP A 358 0.89 8.83 16.67
CA TRP A 358 0.64 8.01 15.49
C TRP A 358 1.29 6.63 15.65
N PRO A 359 0.67 5.56 15.10
CA PRO A 359 1.19 4.20 15.22
C PRO A 359 2.31 3.91 14.21
N PHE A 360 3.23 4.86 14.05
CA PHE A 360 4.45 4.73 13.25
C PHE A 360 5.56 5.61 13.83
N ASP A 361 6.80 5.23 13.57
CA ASP A 361 7.99 5.97 13.95
C ASP A 361 8.47 6.91 12.83
N ILE A 362 9.36 7.84 13.15
CA ILE A 362 9.91 8.77 12.17
C ILE A 362 10.69 8.04 11.05
N SER A 363 11.25 6.87 11.35
CA SER A 363 11.94 6.04 10.37
C SER A 363 10.98 5.49 9.30
N THR A 364 9.77 5.07 9.70
CA THR A 364 8.67 4.68 8.82
C THR A 364 8.22 5.84 7.96
N LEU A 365 8.01 7.03 8.53
CA LEU A 365 7.62 8.21 7.77
C LEU A 365 8.70 8.57 6.72
N ARG A 366 9.97 8.56 7.11
CA ARG A 366 11.08 8.83 6.17
C ARG A 366 11.12 7.81 5.04
N ARG A 367 10.91 6.52 5.33
CA ARG A 367 10.81 5.46 4.30
C ARG A 367 9.64 5.73 3.37
N PHE A 368 8.47 6.09 3.90
CA PHE A 368 7.31 6.48 3.10
C PHE A 368 7.65 7.64 2.15
N LEU A 369 8.18 8.74 2.67
CA LEU A 369 8.52 9.92 1.86
C LEU A 369 9.56 9.60 0.79
N THR A 370 10.60 8.82 1.14
CA THR A 370 11.66 8.46 0.20
C THR A 370 11.14 7.55 -0.91
N VAL A 371 10.36 6.52 -0.57
CA VAL A 371 9.88 5.55 -1.55
C VAL A 371 8.79 6.13 -2.45
N TYR A 372 7.98 7.06 -1.94
CA TYR A 372 6.85 7.63 -2.65
C TYR A 372 7.15 8.93 -3.41
N ILE A 373 7.79 9.87 -2.73
CA ILE A 373 7.95 11.24 -3.24
C ILE A 373 9.21 11.33 -4.10
N PHE A 374 10.28 10.60 -3.76
CA PHE A 374 11.55 10.71 -4.48
C PHE A 374 11.47 10.37 -5.97
N PRO A 375 10.80 9.28 -6.40
CA PRO A 375 10.65 9.00 -7.83
C PRO A 375 9.90 10.11 -8.57
N LEU A 376 8.83 10.63 -7.96
CA LEU A 376 8.02 11.71 -8.52
C LEU A 376 8.86 12.99 -8.67
N LEU A 377 9.58 13.39 -7.62
CA LEU A 377 10.45 14.56 -7.65
C LEU A 377 11.54 14.42 -8.72
N THR A 378 12.16 13.25 -8.82
CA THR A 378 13.22 12.98 -9.81
C THR A 378 12.66 13.13 -11.23
N ALA A 379 11.46 12.61 -11.49
CA ALA A 379 10.81 12.75 -12.80
C ALA A 379 10.47 14.21 -13.13
N VAL A 380 9.90 14.96 -12.16
CA VAL A 380 9.59 16.37 -12.34
C VAL A 380 10.86 17.18 -12.63
N VAL A 381 11.93 16.97 -11.86
CA VAL A 381 13.22 17.64 -12.07
C VAL A 381 13.79 17.30 -13.45
N SER A 382 13.74 16.03 -13.86
CA SER A 382 14.22 15.60 -15.18
C SER A 382 13.45 16.29 -16.32
N ILE A 383 12.13 16.45 -16.16
CA ILE A 383 11.29 17.14 -17.16
C ILE A 383 11.64 18.63 -17.21
N LEU A 384 11.78 19.29 -16.06
CA LEU A 384 12.16 20.71 -16.00
C LEU A 384 13.53 20.97 -16.62
N ILE A 385 14.53 20.11 -16.34
CA ILE A 385 15.85 20.20 -16.95
C ILE A 385 15.76 20.04 -18.48
N SER A 386 14.96 19.10 -18.97
CA SER A 386 14.75 18.91 -20.42
C SER A 386 14.15 20.15 -21.08
N TYR A 387 13.14 20.78 -20.46
CA TYR A 387 12.59 22.04 -20.95
C TYR A 387 13.59 23.19 -20.92
N LEU A 388 14.39 23.31 -19.86
CA LEU A 388 15.40 24.35 -19.72
C LEU A 388 16.50 24.22 -20.80
N ILE A 389 16.99 23.00 -21.06
CA ILE A 389 17.97 22.74 -22.13
C ILE A 389 17.39 23.12 -23.50
N LYS A 390 16.13 22.74 -23.78
CA LYS A 390 15.46 23.10 -25.04
C LYS A 390 15.30 24.62 -25.19
N ALA A 391 14.93 25.33 -24.12
CA ALA A 391 14.78 26.77 -24.13
C ALA A 391 16.12 27.48 -24.38
N ILE A 392 17.20 27.04 -23.73
CA ILE A 392 18.55 27.57 -23.95
C ILE A 392 19.02 27.32 -25.38
N GLY A 393 18.82 26.10 -25.91
CA GLY A 393 19.17 25.77 -27.29
C GLY A 393 18.44 26.65 -28.32
N ALA A 394 17.16 26.98 -28.07
CA ALA A 394 16.39 27.88 -28.93
C ALA A 394 16.93 29.32 -28.91
N MET A 395 17.40 29.81 -27.77
CA MET A 395 17.99 31.16 -27.64
C MET A 395 19.34 31.29 -28.35
N TYR A 396 20.12 30.21 -28.48
CA TYR A 396 21.40 30.24 -29.22
C TYR A 396 21.27 30.01 -30.72
N ALA A 397 20.09 29.58 -31.18
CA ALA A 397 19.81 29.36 -32.60
C ALA A 397 19.28 30.63 -33.31
N THR A 398 18.88 31.64 -32.53
CA THR A 398 18.50 32.99 -32.99
C THR A 398 19.70 33.93 -32.92
#